data_AF-A0A975K710-F1
#
_entry.id   AF-A0A975K710-F1
#
_cell.length_a   1.000
_cell.length_b   1.000
_cell.length_c   1.000
_cell.angle_alpha   90.00
_cell.angle_beta   90.00
_cell.angle_gamma   90.00
#
_symmetry.space_group_name_H-M   'P 1'
#
loop_
_entity.id
_entity.type
_entity.pdbx_description
1 polymer ?
#
loop_
_entity_poly.entity_id
_entity_poly.type
_entity_poly.pdbx_seq_one_letter_code
_entity_poly.pdbx_strand_id
1 'polypeptide(L)'
;MTKDANGNEISLASDYAGNPVIRALIQLIPNGLGSAFDVIIMDRADRIKKQRVRTFFDELETGAVVLTKDLINDNEFLHSLNATMIAAFRSRREQKIRMFARLLQNGAVEGKAKSPDDYEELLNLLDDLSYREWEALILFKKHLDTTPPDENPLKRVNPIWEVFVADLESILNVEKEEASSFMTRISRTGLYNEITGTYWDYSGGMGITTPKFERFRRLVEQAV
;
A
#
# COMPACT_ATOMS: atom_id res chain seq x y z
N MET A 1 11.71 -18.34 16.84
CA MET A 1 13.15 -18.07 16.67
C MET A 1 13.74 -19.30 16.01
N THR A 2 14.12 -19.22 14.74
CA THR A 2 14.60 -20.37 13.97
C THR A 2 16.12 -20.36 13.98
N LYS A 3 16.73 -21.34 14.65
CA LYS A 3 18.18 -21.56 14.69
C LYS A 3 18.51 -22.73 13.78
N ASP A 4 19.67 -22.71 13.14
CA ASP A 4 20.14 -23.89 12.41
C ASP A 4 20.59 -25.01 13.38
N ALA A 5 20.95 -26.17 12.83
CA ALA A 5 21.39 -27.34 13.60
C ALA A 5 22.66 -27.09 14.44
N ASN A 6 23.36 -25.98 14.23
CA ASN A 6 24.57 -25.58 14.92
C ASN A 6 24.35 -24.40 15.90
N GLY A 7 23.10 -23.93 16.05
CA GLY A 7 22.76 -22.84 16.96
C GLY A 7 23.05 -21.44 16.42
N ASN A 8 23.39 -21.31 15.14
CA ASN A 8 23.59 -20.01 14.49
C ASN A 8 22.24 -19.38 14.09
N GLU A 9 22.14 -18.05 14.25
CA GLU A 9 20.97 -17.30 13.79
C GLU A 9 21.01 -17.09 12.27
N ILE A 10 19.90 -17.39 11.62
CA ILE A 10 19.77 -17.45 10.16
C ILE A 10 19.68 -16.02 9.59
N SER A 11 20.52 -15.70 8.59
CA SER A 11 20.46 -14.45 7.82
C SER A 11 19.15 -14.38 6.99
N LEU A 12 18.57 -13.18 6.80
CA LEU A 12 17.39 -13.00 5.93
C LEU A 12 17.67 -13.52 4.50
N ALA A 13 18.89 -13.35 3.98
CA ALA A 13 19.27 -13.89 2.69
C ALA A 13 19.28 -15.44 2.66
N SER A 14 19.51 -16.09 3.80
CA SER A 14 19.37 -17.55 3.93
C SER A 14 17.92 -18.00 4.09
N ASP A 15 17.04 -17.19 4.69
CA ASP A 15 15.60 -17.48 4.73
C ASP A 15 15.02 -17.56 3.30
N TYR A 16 15.53 -16.74 2.36
CA TYR A 16 15.14 -16.77 0.94
C TYR A 16 16.14 -17.51 0.04
N ALA A 17 16.93 -18.44 0.56
CA ALA A 17 17.86 -19.22 -0.27
C ALA A 17 17.15 -20.00 -1.39
N GLY A 18 15.88 -20.38 -1.18
CA GLY A 18 15.01 -21.02 -2.17
C GLY A 18 14.52 -20.09 -3.29
N ASN A 19 14.66 -18.78 -3.15
CA ASN A 19 14.32 -17.78 -4.17
C ASN A 19 15.57 -16.92 -4.49
N PRO A 20 16.42 -17.36 -5.44
CA PRO A 20 17.68 -16.69 -5.77
C PRO A 20 17.51 -15.22 -6.16
N VAL A 21 16.34 -14.85 -6.67
CA VAL A 21 16.08 -13.49 -7.12
C VAL A 21 15.70 -12.57 -5.97
N ILE A 22 14.80 -13.00 -5.08
CA ILE A 22 14.53 -12.25 -3.84
C ILE A 22 15.82 -12.10 -3.04
N ARG A 23 16.63 -13.16 -2.98
CA ARG A 23 17.96 -13.09 -2.38
C ARG A 23 18.83 -12.02 -3.03
N ALA A 24 18.88 -11.94 -4.37
CA ALA A 24 19.63 -10.92 -5.09
C ALA A 24 19.11 -9.51 -4.80
N LEU A 25 17.79 -9.30 -4.76
CA LEU A 25 17.20 -8.00 -4.41
C LEU A 25 17.56 -7.56 -2.99
N ILE A 26 17.57 -8.50 -2.03
CA ILE A 26 18.00 -8.21 -0.66
C ILE A 26 19.44 -7.71 -0.65
N GLN A 27 20.33 -8.26 -1.49
CA GLN A 27 21.72 -7.80 -1.60
C GLN A 27 21.84 -6.35 -2.09
N LEU A 28 20.84 -5.83 -2.81
CA LEU A 28 20.84 -4.47 -3.37
C LEU A 28 20.35 -3.40 -2.39
N ILE A 29 19.91 -3.77 -1.19
CA ILE A 29 19.41 -2.78 -0.23
C ILE A 29 20.58 -1.87 0.22
N PRO A 30 20.45 -0.53 0.06
CA PRO A 30 21.49 0.42 0.45
C PRO A 30 21.83 0.33 1.95
N ASN A 31 23.06 0.72 2.32
CA ASN A 31 23.58 0.70 3.70
C ASN A 31 23.81 -0.69 4.32
N GLY A 32 24.12 -1.70 3.51
CA GLY A 32 24.61 -2.99 4.01
C GLY A 32 23.54 -3.91 4.60
N LEU A 33 22.25 -3.59 4.40
CA LEU A 33 21.17 -4.52 4.77
C LEU A 33 21.19 -5.80 3.92
N GLY A 34 21.85 -5.77 2.77
CA GLY A 34 22.01 -6.90 1.87
C GLY A 34 23.25 -7.74 2.08
N SER A 35 24.42 -7.12 2.14
CA SER A 35 25.70 -7.81 1.95
C SER A 35 26.47 -8.19 3.21
N ALA A 36 26.05 -7.78 4.42
CA ALA A 36 26.67 -8.21 5.68
C ALA A 36 25.84 -7.77 6.91
N PHE A 37 24.69 -8.39 7.16
CA PHE A 37 23.95 -8.18 8.42
C PHE A 37 24.43 -9.05 9.59
N ASP A 38 25.50 -9.81 9.38
CA ASP A 38 26.00 -10.79 10.35
C ASP A 38 26.89 -10.20 11.45
N VAL A 39 27.02 -8.88 11.58
CA VAL A 39 27.84 -8.31 12.66
C VAL A 39 27.05 -7.27 13.45
N ILE A 40 26.65 -7.71 14.65
CA ILE A 40 26.18 -6.94 15.83
C ILE A 40 24.66 -6.82 15.95
N ILE A 41 24.12 -7.73 16.76
CA ILE A 41 22.87 -7.56 17.50
C ILE A 41 23.14 -6.59 18.65
N MET A 42 22.50 -5.43 18.67
CA MET A 42 21.75 -4.86 19.82
C MET A 42 21.23 -3.43 19.53
N ASP A 43 20.04 -3.32 18.93
CA ASP A 43 19.10 -2.21 19.19
C ASP A 43 17.65 -2.63 18.83
N ARG A 44 16.65 -2.02 19.46
CA ARG A 44 15.22 -2.20 19.11
C ARG A 44 14.92 -1.69 17.70
N ALA A 45 15.61 -0.66 17.22
CA ALA A 45 15.42 -0.12 15.87
C ALA A 45 15.73 -1.17 14.79
N ASP A 46 16.71 -2.03 15.01
CA ASP A 46 17.11 -3.03 14.02
C ASP A 46 16.15 -4.22 13.94
N ARG A 47 15.46 -4.56 15.03
CA ARG A 47 14.35 -5.54 14.98
C ARG A 47 13.18 -5.01 14.16
N ILE A 48 12.82 -3.74 14.34
CA ILE A 48 11.75 -3.10 13.57
C ILE A 48 12.13 -3.08 12.08
N LYS A 49 13.36 -2.67 11.74
CA LYS A 49 13.84 -2.68 10.35
C LYS A 49 13.81 -4.09 9.75
N LYS A 50 14.33 -5.10 10.45
CA LYS A 50 14.32 -6.51 10.02
C LYS A 50 12.89 -7.00 9.76
N GLN A 51 11.94 -6.67 10.64
CA GLN A 51 10.54 -7.04 10.45
C GLN A 51 9.95 -6.39 9.19
N ARG A 52 10.21 -5.10 8.95
CA ARG A 52 9.72 -4.39 7.75
C ARG A 52 10.27 -4.99 6.46
N VAL A 53 11.57 -5.28 6.43
CA VAL A 53 12.23 -5.97 5.31
C VAL A 53 11.57 -7.31 5.07
N ARG A 54 11.41 -8.13 6.12
CA ARG A 54 10.76 -9.44 6.03
C ARG A 54 9.34 -9.34 5.48
N THR A 55 8.51 -8.45 6.04
CA THR A 55 7.14 -8.24 5.55
C THR A 55 7.09 -7.87 4.07
N PHE A 56 8.02 -7.04 3.61
CA PHE A 56 8.08 -6.62 2.20
C PHE A 56 8.44 -7.79 1.28
N PHE A 57 9.50 -8.54 1.60
CA PHE A 57 9.97 -9.64 0.76
C PHE A 57 9.10 -10.90 0.85
N ASP A 58 8.48 -11.17 2.00
CA ASP A 58 7.46 -12.24 2.13
C ASP A 58 6.26 -11.97 1.20
N GLU A 59 5.83 -10.71 1.10
CA GLU A 59 4.72 -10.35 0.22
C GLU A 59 5.12 -10.46 -1.26
N LEU A 60 6.34 -10.05 -1.61
CA LEU A 60 6.88 -10.26 -2.95
C LEU A 60 6.93 -11.76 -3.29
N GLU A 61 7.46 -12.61 -2.39
CA GLU A 61 7.54 -14.06 -2.61
C GLU A 61 6.16 -14.67 -2.91
N THR A 62 5.14 -14.24 -2.17
CA THR A 62 3.76 -14.70 -2.36
C THR A 62 3.20 -14.34 -3.75
N GLY A 63 3.64 -13.21 -4.32
CA GLY A 63 3.22 -12.75 -5.65
C GLY A 63 3.78 -13.54 -6.83
N ALA A 64 4.49 -14.66 -6.59
CA ALA A 64 5.14 -15.48 -7.62
C ALA A 64 5.98 -14.63 -8.59
N VAL A 65 6.74 -13.71 -8.02
CA VAL A 65 7.64 -12.78 -8.71
C VAL A 65 8.51 -13.52 -9.75
N VAL A 66 8.22 -13.34 -11.05
CA VAL A 66 9.09 -13.79 -12.15
C VAL A 66 10.03 -12.64 -12.51
N LEU A 67 11.00 -12.35 -11.63
CA LEU A 67 12.04 -11.39 -11.92
C LEU A 67 13.10 -12.05 -12.81
N THR A 68 13.23 -11.56 -14.04
CA THR A 68 14.26 -12.00 -14.97
C THR A 68 15.59 -11.31 -14.67
N LYS A 69 16.71 -11.89 -15.12
CA LYS A 69 18.02 -11.22 -15.02
C LYS A 69 18.04 -9.87 -15.72
N ASP A 70 17.29 -9.74 -16.80
CA ASP A 70 17.20 -8.49 -17.56
C ASP A 70 16.55 -7.40 -16.72
N LEU A 71 15.49 -7.74 -15.97
CA LEU A 71 14.80 -6.80 -15.10
C LEU A 71 15.67 -6.33 -13.92
N ILE A 72 16.52 -7.19 -13.35
CA ILE A 72 17.47 -6.80 -12.29
C ILE A 72 18.55 -5.84 -12.82
N ASN A 73 18.85 -5.88 -14.12
CA ASN A 73 19.80 -4.96 -14.75
C ASN A 73 19.13 -3.72 -15.36
N ASP A 74 17.80 -3.61 -15.26
CA ASP A 74 17.06 -2.45 -15.72
C ASP A 74 17.12 -1.31 -14.70
N ASN A 75 17.61 -0.16 -15.14
CA ASN A 75 17.77 1.02 -14.30
C ASN A 75 16.42 1.57 -13.81
N GLU A 76 15.36 1.49 -14.63
CA GLU A 76 14.04 2.00 -14.25
C GLU A 76 13.41 1.12 -13.16
N PHE A 77 13.51 -0.20 -13.31
CA PHE A 77 13.14 -1.14 -12.27
C PHE A 77 13.95 -0.94 -10.98
N LEU A 78 15.28 -0.81 -11.06
CA LEU A 78 16.12 -0.60 -9.88
C LEU A 78 15.78 0.71 -9.16
N HIS A 79 15.47 1.77 -9.90
CA HIS A 79 15.01 3.03 -9.33
C HIS A 79 13.68 2.84 -8.60
N SER A 80 12.71 2.22 -9.26
CA SER A 80 11.38 1.91 -8.71
C SER A 80 11.47 1.05 -7.44
N LEU A 81 12.31 0.01 -7.46
CA LEU A 81 12.59 -0.85 -6.32
C LEU A 81 13.15 -0.04 -5.15
N ASN A 82 14.17 0.79 -5.40
CA ASN A 82 14.81 1.57 -4.34
C ASN A 82 13.85 2.59 -3.72
N ALA A 83 13.12 3.35 -4.55
CA ALA A 83 12.14 4.32 -4.08
C ALA A 83 11.05 3.64 -3.23
N THR A 84 10.55 2.50 -3.69
CA THR A 84 9.51 1.75 -2.98
C THR A 84 9.99 1.13 -1.68
N MET A 85 11.22 0.60 -1.65
CA MET A 85 11.83 0.11 -0.39
C MET A 85 11.98 1.25 0.63
N ILE A 86 12.40 2.45 0.21
CA ILE A 86 12.52 3.60 1.10
C ILE A 86 11.16 3.96 1.71
N ALA A 87 10.11 4.04 0.90
CA ALA A 87 8.75 4.33 1.37
C ALA A 87 8.22 3.22 2.32
N ALA A 88 8.37 1.96 1.90
CA ALA A 88 7.96 0.80 2.68
C ALA A 88 8.67 0.75 4.04
N PHE A 89 9.98 0.94 4.09
CA PHE A 89 10.74 0.83 5.32
C PHE A 89 10.59 2.03 6.26
N ARG A 90 10.03 3.16 5.78
CA ARG A 90 9.58 4.27 6.63
C ARG A 90 8.22 4.01 7.27
N SER A 91 7.36 3.23 6.62
CA SER A 91 6.05 2.87 7.15
C SER A 91 6.13 2.08 8.46
N ARG A 92 5.23 2.40 9.39
CA ARG A 92 5.07 1.67 10.66
C ARG A 92 4.04 0.54 10.57
N ARG A 93 3.24 0.49 9.51
CA ARG A 93 2.11 -0.43 9.34
C ARG A 93 2.49 -1.54 8.37
N GLU A 94 2.45 -2.79 8.83
CA GLU A 94 2.76 -3.96 7.98
C GLU A 94 1.84 -4.06 6.76
N GLN A 95 0.55 -3.75 6.91
CA GLN A 95 -0.40 -3.75 5.78
C GLN A 95 0.05 -2.81 4.67
N LYS A 96 0.50 -1.60 5.04
CA LYS A 96 1.01 -0.62 4.06
C LYS A 96 2.33 -1.08 3.42
N ILE A 97 3.19 -1.80 4.16
CA ILE A 97 4.41 -2.41 3.61
C ILE A 97 4.05 -3.46 2.54
N ARG A 98 3.04 -4.29 2.79
CA ARG A 98 2.52 -5.25 1.81
C ARG A 98 1.95 -4.54 0.58
N MET A 99 1.22 -3.44 0.77
CA MET A 99 0.72 -2.62 -0.35
C MET A 99 1.85 -2.07 -1.21
N PHE A 100 2.97 -1.62 -0.62
CA PHE A 100 4.15 -1.18 -1.38
C PHE A 100 4.77 -2.34 -2.18
N ALA A 101 4.91 -3.52 -1.58
CA ALA A 101 5.40 -4.71 -2.28
C ALA A 101 4.52 -5.06 -3.49
N ARG A 102 3.19 -5.04 -3.31
CA ARG A 102 2.22 -5.27 -4.39
C ARG A 102 2.28 -4.19 -5.47
N LEU A 103 2.46 -2.92 -5.09
CA LEU A 103 2.63 -1.84 -6.05
C LEU A 103 3.88 -2.07 -6.91
N LEU A 104 5.00 -2.47 -6.32
CA LEU A 104 6.21 -2.83 -7.08
C LEU A 104 5.95 -4.00 -8.03
N GLN A 105 5.35 -5.08 -7.53
CA GLN A 105 5.04 -6.26 -8.32
C GLN A 105 4.11 -5.93 -9.49
N ASN A 106 2.93 -5.38 -9.20
CA ASN A 106 1.92 -5.09 -10.21
C ASN A 106 2.34 -3.94 -11.13
N GLY A 107 2.90 -2.87 -10.56
CA GLY A 107 3.25 -1.65 -11.28
C GLY A 107 4.50 -1.81 -12.14
N ALA A 108 5.62 -2.20 -11.52
CA ALA A 108 6.93 -2.21 -12.17
C ALA A 108 7.28 -3.57 -12.79
N VAL A 109 6.99 -4.69 -12.11
CA VAL A 109 7.35 -6.03 -12.63
C VAL A 109 6.37 -6.48 -13.71
N GLU A 110 5.07 -6.34 -13.48
CA GLU A 110 4.03 -6.73 -14.43
C GLU A 110 3.66 -5.62 -15.44
N GLY A 111 4.28 -4.44 -15.32
CA GLY A 111 4.09 -3.33 -16.27
C GLY A 111 2.67 -2.75 -16.28
N LYS A 112 1.93 -2.82 -15.16
CA LYS A 112 0.59 -2.18 -15.05
C LYS A 112 0.67 -0.67 -14.76
N ALA A 113 1.86 -0.16 -14.43
CA ALA A 113 2.17 1.27 -14.52
C ALA A 113 2.33 1.66 -16.00
N LYS A 114 1.83 2.83 -16.37
CA LYS A 114 1.83 3.30 -17.77
C LYS A 114 3.20 3.82 -18.22
N SER A 115 3.98 4.32 -17.27
CA SER A 115 5.30 4.90 -17.44
C SER A 115 6.02 4.97 -16.08
N PRO A 116 7.34 5.24 -16.06
CA PRO A 116 8.06 5.53 -14.82
C PRO A 116 7.44 6.67 -14.01
N ASP A 117 7.05 7.78 -14.66
CA ASP A 117 6.38 8.90 -14.00
C ASP A 117 5.05 8.48 -13.35
N ASP A 118 4.24 7.68 -14.06
CA ASP A 118 2.98 7.16 -13.51
C ASP A 118 3.24 6.22 -12.31
N TYR A 119 4.31 5.43 -12.33
CA TYR A 119 4.71 4.64 -11.16
C TYR A 119 5.09 5.52 -9.96
N GLU A 120 5.90 6.57 -10.18
CA GLU A 120 6.27 7.51 -9.12
C GLU A 120 5.06 8.23 -8.55
N GLU A 121 4.11 8.67 -9.39
CA GLU A 121 2.85 9.27 -8.94
C GLU A 121 2.03 8.30 -8.08
N LEU A 122 1.94 7.02 -8.47
CA LEU A 122 1.25 5.99 -7.68
C LEU A 122 1.96 5.68 -6.36
N LEU A 123 3.29 5.67 -6.37
CA LEU A 123 4.10 5.47 -5.17
C LEU A 123 3.92 6.64 -4.18
N ASN A 124 4.01 7.87 -4.67
CA ASN A 124 3.79 9.08 -3.88
C ASN A 124 2.37 9.14 -3.31
N LEU A 125 1.38 8.75 -4.11
CA LEU A 125 0.00 8.59 -3.66
C LEU A 125 -0.11 7.57 -2.51
N LEU A 126 0.51 6.39 -2.65
CA LEU A 126 0.50 5.38 -1.60
C LEU A 126 1.20 5.89 -0.34
N ASP A 127 2.31 6.61 -0.47
CA ASP A 127 3.06 7.14 0.67
C ASP A 127 2.27 8.22 1.42
N ASP A 128 1.60 9.13 0.71
CA ASP A 128 0.77 10.19 1.31
C ASP A 128 -0.53 9.67 1.95
N LEU A 129 -1.12 8.59 1.40
CA LEU A 129 -2.36 8.02 1.92
C LEU A 129 -2.10 7.26 3.23
N SER A 130 -2.82 7.60 4.30
CA SER A 130 -2.75 6.79 5.53
C SER A 130 -3.49 5.47 5.34
N TYR A 131 -3.11 4.45 6.12
CA TYR A 131 -3.82 3.17 6.07
C TYR A 131 -5.29 3.29 6.51
N ARG A 132 -5.61 4.21 7.42
CA ARG A 132 -7.01 4.46 7.82
C ARG A 132 -7.84 5.02 6.65
N GLU A 133 -7.26 5.92 5.88
CA GLU A 133 -7.94 6.50 4.71
C GLU A 133 -8.12 5.50 3.58
N TRP A 134 -7.14 4.63 3.38
CA TRP A 134 -7.28 3.49 2.50
C TRP A 134 -8.48 2.62 2.90
N GLU A 135 -8.55 2.19 4.17
CA GLU A 135 -9.66 1.39 4.67
C GLU A 135 -11.00 2.12 4.57
N ALA A 136 -11.03 3.44 4.80
CA ALA A 136 -12.23 4.24 4.63
C ALA A 136 -12.73 4.22 3.18
N LEU A 137 -11.84 4.30 2.18
CA LEU A 137 -12.21 4.16 0.78
C LEU A 137 -12.77 2.77 0.46
N ILE A 138 -12.21 1.71 1.05
CA ILE A 138 -12.71 0.34 0.88
C ILE A 138 -14.09 0.16 1.51
N LEU A 139 -14.29 0.63 2.75
CA LEU A 139 -15.58 0.61 3.42
C LEU A 139 -16.62 1.42 2.64
N PHE A 140 -16.26 2.63 2.22
CA PHE A 140 -17.15 3.48 1.43
C PHE A 140 -17.56 2.81 0.12
N LYS A 141 -16.58 2.22 -0.61
CA LYS A 141 -16.85 1.49 -1.85
C LYS A 141 -17.81 0.31 -1.63
N LYS A 142 -17.60 -0.46 -0.55
CA LYS A 142 -18.47 -1.58 -0.19
C LYS A 142 -19.92 -1.13 0.01
N HIS A 143 -20.14 -0.02 0.71
CA HIS A 143 -21.49 0.57 0.86
C HIS A 143 -22.04 1.06 -0.47
N LEU A 144 -21.22 1.77 -1.26
CA LEU A 144 -21.62 2.33 -2.55
C LEU A 144 -22.04 1.24 -3.56
N ASP A 145 -21.47 0.04 -3.47
CA ASP A 145 -21.82 -1.10 -4.32
C ASP A 145 -23.15 -1.76 -3.97
N THR A 146 -23.71 -1.50 -2.77
CA THR A 146 -25.07 -1.94 -2.43
C THR A 146 -26.15 -1.10 -3.08
N THR A 147 -25.80 0.08 -3.59
CA THR A 147 -26.73 1.03 -4.21
C THR A 147 -26.43 1.16 -5.70
N PRO A 148 -27.43 0.96 -6.59
CA PRO A 148 -27.22 1.04 -8.03
C PRO A 148 -26.74 2.44 -8.45
N PRO A 149 -26.00 2.56 -9.57
CA PRO A 149 -25.66 3.85 -10.15
C PRO A 149 -26.91 4.70 -10.41
N ASP A 150 -26.81 6.00 -10.14
CA ASP A 150 -27.88 6.99 -10.37
C ASP A 150 -27.28 8.19 -11.12
N GLU A 151 -28.09 8.86 -11.96
CA GLU A 151 -27.69 10.09 -12.65
C GLU A 151 -27.35 11.22 -11.68
N ASN A 152 -27.98 11.21 -10.49
CA ASN A 152 -27.65 12.09 -9.39
C ASN A 152 -26.85 11.31 -8.31
N PRO A 153 -25.53 11.51 -8.22
CA PRO A 153 -24.68 10.85 -7.24
C PRO A 153 -25.14 11.02 -5.78
N LEU A 154 -25.81 12.12 -5.41
CA LEU A 154 -26.31 12.30 -4.05
C LEU A 154 -27.43 11.33 -3.70
N LYS A 155 -28.31 11.00 -4.65
CA LYS A 155 -29.36 10.00 -4.41
C LYS A 155 -28.76 8.63 -4.11
N ARG A 156 -27.58 8.35 -4.67
CA ARG A 156 -26.84 7.12 -4.43
C ARG A 156 -26.12 7.13 -3.07
N VAL A 157 -25.57 8.27 -2.66
CA VAL A 157 -24.72 8.37 -1.46
C VAL A 157 -25.52 8.66 -0.18
N ASN A 158 -26.57 9.49 -0.25
CA ASN A 158 -27.36 9.86 0.93
C ASN A 158 -27.87 8.67 1.75
N PRO A 159 -28.41 7.58 1.14
CA PRO A 159 -28.94 6.45 1.92
C PRO A 159 -27.88 5.69 2.71
N ILE A 160 -26.62 5.72 2.25
CA ILE A 160 -25.53 4.95 2.86
C ILE A 160 -24.65 5.79 3.79
N TRP A 161 -24.75 7.12 3.74
CA TRP A 161 -23.81 8.01 4.42
C TRP A 161 -23.80 7.81 5.93
N GLU A 162 -24.97 7.79 6.59
CA GLU A 162 -25.05 7.61 8.04
C GLU A 162 -24.47 6.26 8.49
N VAL A 163 -24.70 5.20 7.70
CA VAL A 163 -24.15 3.86 8.00
C VAL A 163 -22.63 3.84 7.81
N PHE A 164 -22.14 4.47 6.74
CA PHE A 164 -20.71 4.62 6.52
C PHE A 164 -20.03 5.42 7.63
N VAL A 165 -20.62 6.51 8.09
CA VAL A 165 -20.08 7.32 9.20
C VAL A 165 -20.04 6.54 10.50
N ALA A 166 -21.05 5.70 10.78
CA ALA A 166 -21.02 4.79 11.93
C ALA A 166 -19.89 3.73 11.82
N ASP A 167 -19.61 3.24 10.61
CA ASP A 167 -18.46 2.35 10.36
C ASP A 167 -17.12 3.08 10.53
N LEU A 168 -17.01 4.34 10.08
CA LEU A 168 -15.83 5.16 10.29
C LEU A 168 -15.52 5.33 11.80
N GLU A 169 -16.55 5.57 12.60
CA GLU A 169 -16.43 5.71 14.05
C GLU A 169 -16.02 4.39 14.71
N SER A 170 -16.78 3.32 14.46
CA SER A 170 -16.60 2.04 15.15
C SER A 170 -15.37 1.24 14.70
N ILE A 171 -15.01 1.31 13.41
CA ILE A 171 -13.92 0.51 12.82
C ILE A 171 -12.62 1.33 12.77
N LEU A 172 -12.71 2.59 12.37
CA LEU A 172 -11.55 3.43 12.08
C LEU A 172 -11.29 4.51 13.14
N ASN A 173 -12.14 4.61 14.17
CA ASN A 173 -12.04 5.60 15.25
C ASN A 173 -11.94 7.03 14.71
N VAL A 174 -12.74 7.35 13.67
CA VAL A 174 -12.94 8.70 13.15
C VAL A 174 -14.24 9.21 13.74
N GLU A 175 -14.20 10.29 14.51
CA GLU A 175 -15.40 10.85 15.14
C GLU A 175 -16.41 11.30 14.09
N LYS A 176 -17.71 11.21 14.40
CA LYS A 176 -18.79 11.55 13.47
C LYS A 176 -18.64 13.00 12.95
N GLU A 177 -18.23 13.90 13.83
CA GLU A 177 -18.00 15.32 13.56
C GLU A 177 -16.80 15.54 12.61
N GLU A 178 -15.82 14.63 12.61
CA GLU A 178 -14.62 14.70 11.78
C GLU A 178 -14.82 14.04 10.40
N ALA A 179 -15.83 13.17 10.24
CA ALA A 179 -16.01 12.32 9.06
C ALA A 179 -15.97 13.08 7.73
N SER A 180 -16.67 14.22 7.63
CA SER A 180 -16.66 15.04 6.42
C SER A 180 -15.26 15.57 6.12
N SER A 181 -14.57 16.16 7.11
CA SER A 181 -13.21 16.70 6.93
C SER A 181 -12.18 15.61 6.60
N PHE A 182 -12.37 14.42 7.15
CA PHE A 182 -11.56 13.24 6.88
C PHE A 182 -11.70 12.81 5.41
N MET A 183 -12.92 12.75 4.88
CA MET A 183 -13.17 12.48 3.45
C MET A 183 -12.67 13.61 2.55
N THR A 184 -12.72 14.87 3.00
CA THR A 184 -12.14 16.01 2.28
C THR A 184 -10.63 15.95 2.15
N ARG A 185 -9.92 15.43 3.15
CA ARG A 185 -8.49 15.14 2.96
C ARG A 185 -8.29 14.11 1.85
N ILE A 186 -9.07 13.04 1.87
CA ILE A 186 -8.95 11.95 0.89
C ILE A 186 -9.22 12.45 -0.53
N SER A 187 -10.15 13.38 -0.72
CA SER A 187 -10.48 13.92 -2.05
C SER A 187 -9.27 14.57 -2.75
N ARG A 188 -8.33 15.15 -1.97
CA ARG A 188 -7.09 15.75 -2.49
C ARG A 188 -6.16 14.75 -3.18
N THR A 189 -6.32 13.45 -2.92
CA THR A 189 -5.56 12.38 -3.56
C THR A 189 -6.06 12.03 -4.97
N GLY A 190 -7.27 12.49 -5.30
CA GLY A 190 -7.99 12.14 -6.53
C GLY A 190 -8.59 10.72 -6.52
N LEU A 191 -8.55 9.99 -5.41
CA LEU A 191 -9.22 8.69 -5.25
C LEU A 191 -10.71 8.82 -4.91
N TYR A 192 -11.10 9.99 -4.43
CA TYR A 192 -12.46 10.35 -4.08
C TYR A 192 -12.81 11.69 -4.70
N ASN A 193 -14.02 11.82 -5.22
CA ASN A 193 -14.52 13.07 -5.77
C ASN A 193 -15.72 13.53 -4.95
N GLU A 194 -15.56 14.63 -4.23
CA GLU A 194 -16.66 15.23 -3.49
C GLU A 194 -17.74 15.77 -4.42
N ILE A 195 -18.99 15.58 -4.03
CA ILE A 195 -20.11 16.18 -4.73
C ILE A 195 -20.25 17.62 -4.26
N THR A 196 -19.91 18.56 -5.15
CA THR A 196 -20.05 19.99 -4.89
C THR A 196 -21.38 20.53 -5.41
N GLY A 197 -22.10 21.33 -4.63
CA GLY A 197 -23.29 22.05 -5.08
C GLY A 197 -24.11 22.65 -3.94
N THR A 198 -25.05 23.54 -4.25
CA THR A 198 -25.95 24.16 -3.26
C THR A 198 -27.14 23.25 -3.01
N TYR A 199 -26.92 22.21 -2.21
CA TYR A 199 -27.97 21.29 -1.78
C TYR A 199 -28.41 21.66 -0.36
N TRP A 200 -29.72 21.80 -0.16
CA TRP A 200 -30.28 21.92 1.17
C TRP A 200 -29.95 20.63 1.95
N ASP A 201 -29.45 20.80 3.19
CA ASP A 201 -29.00 19.74 4.11
C ASP A 201 -27.67 19.02 3.78
N TYR A 202 -26.86 19.53 2.86
CA TYR A 202 -25.51 19.00 2.60
C TYR A 202 -24.48 19.56 3.60
N SER A 203 -23.92 18.69 4.44
CA SER A 203 -22.91 19.03 5.45
C SER A 203 -21.45 18.94 4.95
N GLY A 204 -21.22 18.64 3.67
CA GLY A 204 -19.87 18.46 3.12
C GLY A 204 -19.35 17.03 3.24
N GLY A 205 -18.34 16.70 2.44
CA GLY A 205 -17.58 15.44 2.53
C GLY A 205 -18.18 14.22 1.83
N MET A 206 -19.43 14.27 1.35
CA MET A 206 -19.98 13.19 0.52
C MET A 206 -19.50 13.31 -0.94
N GLY A 207 -19.41 12.17 -1.61
CA GLY A 207 -18.71 12.02 -2.87
C GLY A 207 -18.77 10.59 -3.40
N ILE A 208 -18.04 10.33 -4.48
CA ILE A 208 -17.93 9.02 -5.12
C ILE A 208 -16.46 8.63 -5.30
N THR A 209 -16.16 7.34 -5.28
CA THR A 209 -14.83 6.86 -5.66
C THR A 209 -14.58 7.10 -7.15
N THR A 210 -13.31 7.27 -7.54
CA THR A 210 -12.92 7.60 -8.92
C THR A 210 -12.42 6.39 -9.71
N PRO A 211 -12.33 6.46 -11.05
CA PRO A 211 -11.63 5.45 -11.84
C PRO A 211 -10.16 5.28 -11.42
N LYS A 212 -9.52 6.35 -10.93
CA LYS A 212 -8.15 6.30 -10.37
C LYS A 212 -8.11 5.40 -9.13
N PHE A 213 -9.13 5.46 -8.27
CA PHE A 213 -9.26 4.54 -7.14
C PHE A 213 -9.36 3.08 -7.58
N GLU A 214 -10.23 2.74 -8.52
CA GLU A 214 -10.33 1.34 -8.99
C GLU A 214 -9.06 0.82 -9.64
N ARG A 215 -8.34 1.70 -10.35
CA ARG A 215 -7.03 1.34 -10.88
C ARG A 215 -6.03 1.12 -9.75
N PHE A 216 -5.90 2.07 -8.85
CA PHE A 216 -4.94 2.02 -7.76
C PHE A 216 -5.18 0.81 -6.85
N ARG A 217 -6.46 0.53 -6.53
CA ARG A 217 -6.89 -0.65 -5.77
C ARG A 217 -6.39 -1.96 -6.36
N ARG A 218 -6.53 -2.15 -7.67
CA ARG A 218 -6.03 -3.34 -8.36
C ARG A 218 -4.51 -3.51 -8.32
N LEU A 219 -3.75 -2.45 -8.03
CA LEU A 219 -2.31 -2.49 -7.92
C LEU A 219 -1.83 -2.81 -6.49
N VAL A 220 -2.62 -2.47 -5.47
CA VAL A 220 -2.20 -2.55 -4.06
C VAL A 220 -2.98 -3.56 -3.22
N GLU A 221 -4.11 -4.05 -3.71
CA GLU A 221 -4.83 -5.17 -3.10
C GLU A 221 -4.31 -6.52 -3.60
N GLN A 222 -4.48 -7.54 -2.78
CA GLN A 222 -4.32 -8.92 -3.23
C GLN A 222 -5.39 -9.22 -4.28
N ALA A 223 -5.00 -9.92 -5.35
CA ALA A 223 -5.99 -10.52 -6.24
C ALA A 223 -6.83 -11.51 -5.41
N VAL A 224 -8.13 -11.25 -5.32
CA VAL A 224 -9.12 -12.19 -4.78
C VAL A 224 -9.42 -13.26 -5.82
#